data_AF-A0AAW8FX94-F1
#
_entry.id   AF-A0AAW8FX94-F1
#
_cell.length_a   1.000
_cell.length_b   1.000
_cell.length_c   1.000
_cell.angle_alpha   90.00
_cell.angle_beta   90.00
_cell.angle_gamma   90.00
#
_symmetry.space_group_name_H-M   'P 1'
#
loop_
_entity.id
_entity.type
_entity.pdbx_description
1 polymer ?
#
loop_
_entity_poly.entity_id
_entity_poly.type
_entity_poly.pdbx_seq_one_letter_code
_entity_poly.pdbx_strand_id
1 'polypeptide(L)'
;MCALVGPNGAGKTTLLSLAAGLLEPTAGTIRLSGHDPGSSEARRSTAFLSQRKALYPRFSVRDTLRMGQELNPTWHQETAESVIEAGGIPMSARVGTLSGGQSTRVAFALALSKRPRLLSWTNRWLISIRWCAGR
;
A
#
# COMPACT_ATOMS: atom_id res chain seq x y z
N MET A 1 16.85 3.78 1.14
CA MET A 1 15.76 3.36 0.23
C MET A 1 16.20 2.05 -0.40
N CYS A 2 15.42 0.97 -0.26
CA CYS A 2 15.80 -0.36 -0.78
C CYS A 2 14.73 -0.87 -1.75
N ALA A 3 15.14 -1.28 -2.96
CA ALA A 3 14.25 -1.73 -4.01
C ALA A 3 14.52 -3.20 -4.36
N LEU A 4 13.44 -3.99 -4.51
CA LEU A 4 13.52 -5.37 -4.97
C LEU A 4 13.24 -5.44 -6.47
N VAL A 5 14.27 -5.67 -7.26
CA VAL A 5 14.21 -5.72 -8.73
C VAL A 5 14.62 -7.10 -9.22
N GLY A 6 13.93 -7.63 -10.23
CA GLY A 6 14.32 -8.86 -10.92
C GLY A 6 13.35 -9.20 -12.05
N PRO A 7 13.63 -10.24 -12.85
CA PRO A 7 12.75 -10.69 -13.92
C PRO A 7 11.40 -11.23 -13.39
N ASN A 8 10.40 -11.34 -14.27
CA ASN A 8 9.14 -12.03 -13.93
C ASN A 8 9.46 -13.47 -13.50
N GLY A 9 8.79 -13.95 -12.44
CA GLY A 9 9.09 -15.28 -11.88
C GLY A 9 10.22 -15.32 -10.85
N ALA A 10 10.98 -14.24 -10.63
CA ALA A 10 12.05 -14.22 -9.61
C ALA A 10 11.56 -14.18 -8.14
N GLY A 11 10.32 -14.60 -7.85
CA GLY A 11 9.82 -14.71 -6.48
C GLY A 11 9.44 -13.40 -5.77
N LYS A 12 9.43 -12.25 -6.46
CA LYS A 12 9.04 -10.95 -5.85
C LYS A 12 7.64 -10.98 -5.23
N THR A 13 6.67 -11.52 -5.97
CA THR A 13 5.30 -11.68 -5.47
C THR A 13 5.26 -12.62 -4.28
N THR A 14 6.05 -13.69 -4.30
CA THR A 14 6.17 -14.64 -3.17
C THR A 14 6.73 -13.93 -1.94
N LEU A 15 7.83 -13.17 -2.08
CA LEU A 15 8.42 -12.41 -0.96
C LEU A 15 7.44 -11.37 -0.39
N LEU A 16 6.73 -10.66 -1.26
CA LEU A 16 5.71 -9.70 -0.84
C LEU A 16 4.53 -10.37 -0.14
N SER A 17 4.13 -11.56 -0.57
CA SER A 17 3.06 -12.34 0.05
C SER A 17 3.48 -12.87 1.42
N LEU A 18 4.71 -13.37 1.55
CA LEU A 18 5.32 -13.75 2.83
C LEU A 18 5.38 -12.55 3.78
N ALA A 19 5.85 -11.39 3.31
CA ALA A 19 5.89 -10.15 4.10
C ALA A 19 4.48 -9.70 4.53
N ALA A 20 3.48 -9.81 3.65
CA ALA A 20 2.10 -9.50 3.99
C ALA A 20 1.46 -10.50 4.98
N GLY A 21 2.12 -11.62 5.29
CA GLY A 21 1.56 -12.71 6.09
C GLY A 21 0.49 -13.51 5.35
N LEU A 22 0.51 -13.49 4.00
CA LEU A 22 -0.38 -14.26 3.14
C LEU A 22 0.19 -15.65 2.80
N LEU A 23 1.49 -15.86 3.04
CA LEU A 23 2.18 -17.13 2.91
C LEU A 23 3.03 -17.36 4.16
N GLU A 24 3.22 -18.62 4.52
CA GLU A 24 4.18 -19.03 5.56
C GLU A 24 5.52 -19.40 4.92
N PRO A 25 6.66 -18.98 5.51
CA PRO A 25 7.97 -19.36 5.02
C PRO A 25 8.22 -20.85 5.29
N THR A 26 8.74 -21.58 4.29
CA THR A 26 9.13 -22.99 4.48
C THR A 26 10.34 -23.14 5.42
N ALA A 27 11.20 -22.11 5.50
CA ALA A 27 12.31 -22.02 6.44
C ALA A 27 12.71 -20.55 6.67
N GLY A 28 13.34 -20.27 7.81
CA GLY A 28 13.80 -18.94 8.19
C GLY A 28 12.70 -18.07 8.82
N THR A 29 13.01 -16.79 9.05
CA THR A 29 12.08 -15.85 9.71
C THR A 29 12.08 -14.51 9.00
N ILE A 30 10.89 -13.91 8.88
CA ILE A 30 10.70 -12.57 8.35
C ILE A 30 10.13 -11.71 9.49
N ARG A 31 10.62 -10.47 9.65
CA ARG A 31 10.03 -9.49 10.57
C ARG A 31 9.76 -8.18 9.84
N LEU A 32 8.58 -7.61 10.06
CA LEU A 32 8.18 -6.30 9.56
C LEU A 32 8.16 -5.29 10.71
N SER A 33 9.06 -4.32 10.67
CA SER A 33 9.21 -3.31 11.74
C SER A 33 9.38 -3.93 13.14
N GLY A 34 9.97 -5.13 13.24
CA GLY A 34 10.14 -5.86 14.50
C GLY A 34 9.02 -6.83 14.86
N HIS A 35 7.95 -6.91 14.06
CA HIS A 35 6.79 -7.77 14.31
C HIS A 35 6.66 -8.90 13.28
N ASP A 36 5.91 -9.94 13.63
CA ASP A 36 5.65 -11.05 12.73
C ASP A 36 4.75 -10.63 11.55
N PRO A 37 4.98 -11.17 10.33
CA PRO A 37 4.14 -10.92 9.18
C PRO A 37 2.68 -11.23 9.48
N GLY A 38 1.78 -10.37 9.01
CA GLY A 38 0.34 -10.53 9.23
C GLY A 38 -0.19 -10.13 10.61
N SER A 39 0.67 -9.88 11.62
CA SER A 39 0.27 -9.33 12.93
C SER A 39 -0.41 -7.96 12.80
N SER A 40 -1.20 -7.58 13.81
CA SER A 40 -1.93 -6.31 13.80
C SER A 40 -0.98 -5.11 13.74
N GLU A 41 0.16 -5.21 14.42
CA GLU A 41 1.26 -4.25 14.50
C GLU A 41 1.96 -4.11 13.14
N ALA A 42 2.32 -5.24 12.52
CA ALA A 42 2.94 -5.24 11.20
C ALA A 42 2.02 -4.60 10.15
N ARG A 43 0.71 -4.93 10.19
CA ARG A 43 -0.31 -4.34 9.30
C ARG A 43 -0.45 -2.84 9.51
N ARG A 44 -0.39 -2.33 10.74
CA ARG A 44 -0.44 -0.88 11.00
C ARG A 44 0.79 -0.16 10.44
N SER A 45 1.97 -0.77 10.55
CA SER A 45 3.24 -0.17 10.10
C SER A 45 3.51 -0.25 8.58
N THR A 46 2.71 -1.03 7.83
CA THR A 46 2.97 -1.38 6.43
C THR A 46 1.80 -1.01 5.51
N ALA A 47 2.09 -0.52 4.31
CA ALA A 47 1.12 -0.33 3.24
C ALA A 47 1.53 -1.14 2.01
N PHE A 48 0.58 -1.93 1.49
CA PHE A 48 0.74 -2.72 0.28
C PHE A 48 -0.16 -2.18 -0.82
N LEU A 49 0.42 -1.89 -1.97
CA LEU A 49 -0.26 -1.50 -3.19
C LEU A 49 0.01 -2.56 -4.27
N SER A 50 -0.99 -3.39 -4.53
CA SER A 50 -1.00 -4.38 -5.60
C SER A 50 -1.17 -3.74 -6.98
N GLN A 51 -0.72 -4.46 -8.03
CA GLN A 51 -0.93 -4.11 -9.44
C GLN A 51 -2.42 -3.92 -9.77
N ARG A 52 -3.27 -4.84 -9.29
CA ARG A 52 -4.73 -4.65 -9.26
C ARG A 52 -5.08 -3.90 -7.99
N LYS A 53 -5.36 -2.61 -8.12
CA LYS A 53 -5.74 -1.76 -7.00
C LYS A 53 -7.06 -2.29 -6.43
N ALA A 54 -7.06 -2.73 -5.19
CA ALA A 54 -8.25 -3.20 -4.49
C ALA A 54 -9.14 -2.00 -4.08
N LEU A 55 -9.55 -1.19 -5.07
CA LEU A 55 -10.48 -0.09 -4.86
C LEU A 55 -11.89 -0.58 -5.17
N TYR A 56 -12.87 -0.14 -4.38
CA TYR A 56 -14.27 -0.51 -4.56
C TYR A 56 -14.90 0.36 -5.66
N PRO A 57 -15.22 -0.18 -6.86
CA PRO A 57 -15.61 0.65 -8.00
C PRO A 57 -16.90 1.45 -7.80
N ARG A 58 -17.77 0.99 -6.90
CA ARG A 58 -19.05 1.63 -6.55
C ARG A 58 -18.90 2.81 -5.58
N PHE A 59 -17.77 2.90 -4.88
CA PHE A 59 -17.53 3.96 -3.90
C PHE A 59 -17.12 5.24 -4.61
N SER A 60 -17.45 6.39 -4.01
CA SER A 60 -16.82 7.65 -4.40
C SER A 60 -15.38 7.72 -3.88
N VAL A 61 -14.59 8.66 -4.41
CA VAL A 61 -13.27 8.97 -3.85
C VAL A 61 -13.39 9.36 -2.38
N ARG A 62 -14.39 10.16 -2.01
CA ARG A 62 -14.68 10.52 -0.62
C ARG A 62 -14.94 9.30 0.26
N ASP A 63 -15.81 8.39 -0.16
CA ASP A 63 -16.13 7.17 0.61
C ASP A 63 -14.89 6.30 0.78
N THR A 64 -14.06 6.23 -0.26
CA THR A 64 -12.82 5.47 -0.26
C THR A 64 -11.83 6.04 0.75
N LEU A 65 -11.65 7.37 0.79
CA LEU A 65 -10.79 8.02 1.78
C LEU A 65 -11.33 7.89 3.21
N ARG A 66 -12.65 8.04 3.38
CA ARG A 66 -13.31 7.85 4.68
C ARG A 66 -13.12 6.43 5.22
N MET A 67 -13.29 5.42 4.38
CA MET A 67 -12.98 4.03 4.74
C MET A 67 -11.49 3.89 5.13
N GLY A 68 -10.59 4.54 4.39
CA GLY A 68 -9.17 4.60 4.75
C GLY A 68 -8.94 5.19 6.15
N GLN A 69 -9.62 6.29 6.48
CA GLN A 69 -9.56 6.93 7.79
C GLN A 69 -10.09 6.03 8.92
N GLU A 70 -11.26 5.42 8.74
CA GLU A 70 -11.89 4.56 9.74
C GLU A 70 -11.06 3.30 10.04
N LEU A 71 -10.32 2.79 9.05
CA LEU A 71 -9.49 1.58 9.20
C LEU A 71 -8.07 1.85 9.71
N ASN A 72 -7.63 3.11 9.78
CA ASN A 72 -6.25 3.46 10.13
C ASN A 72 -6.21 4.54 11.21
N PRO A 73 -5.89 4.19 12.48
CA PRO A 73 -5.82 5.16 13.58
C PRO A 73 -4.80 6.29 13.37
N THR A 74 -3.79 6.05 12.53
CA THR A 74 -2.73 7.01 12.20
C THR A 74 -2.98 7.74 10.88
N TRP A 75 -4.24 7.88 10.48
CA TRP A 75 -4.61 8.49 9.20
C TRP A 75 -4.32 10.00 9.16
N HIS A 76 -3.78 10.46 8.04
CA HIS A 76 -3.51 11.87 7.77
C HIS A 76 -4.36 12.39 6.62
N GLN A 77 -5.47 13.05 6.97
CA GLN A 77 -6.46 13.54 6.02
C GLN A 77 -5.88 14.55 5.02
N GLU A 78 -5.06 15.50 5.48
CA GLU A 78 -4.44 16.51 4.60
C GLU A 78 -3.56 15.89 3.50
N THR A 79 -2.84 14.80 3.82
CA THR A 79 -2.03 14.08 2.83
C THR A 79 -2.92 13.42 1.77
N ALA A 80 -4.06 12.85 2.18
CA ALA A 80 -5.01 12.24 1.26
C ALA A 80 -5.57 13.29 0.31
N GLU A 81 -6.06 14.40 0.87
CA GLU A 81 -6.70 15.49 0.14
C GLU A 81 -5.71 16.15 -0.83
N SER A 82 -4.48 16.44 -0.39
CA SER A 82 -3.44 17.01 -1.24
C SER A 82 -3.12 16.14 -2.46
N VAL A 83 -3.03 14.82 -2.29
CA VAL A 83 -2.76 13.89 -3.42
C VAL A 83 -3.93 13.83 -4.40
N ILE A 84 -5.17 13.87 -3.90
CA ILE A 84 -6.40 13.89 -4.71
C ILE A 84 -6.54 15.22 -5.47
N GLU A 85 -6.30 16.34 -4.80
CA GLU A 85 -6.35 17.69 -5.36
C GLU A 85 -5.28 17.88 -6.44
N ALA A 86 -4.04 17.46 -6.20
CA ALA A 86 -2.97 17.48 -7.20
C ALA A 86 -3.27 16.57 -8.42
N GLY A 87 -4.20 15.63 -8.29
CA GLY A 87 -4.72 14.81 -9.39
C GLY A 87 -5.88 15.44 -10.15
N GLY A 88 -6.45 16.54 -9.65
CA GLY A 88 -7.69 17.14 -10.18
C GLY A 88 -8.88 16.18 -10.08
N ILE A 89 -8.91 15.30 -9.07
CA ILE A 89 -9.94 14.26 -8.96
C ILE A 89 -11.11 14.77 -8.11
N PRO A 90 -12.34 14.81 -8.63
CA PRO A 90 -13.49 15.20 -7.83
C PRO A 90 -13.75 14.19 -6.71
N MET A 91 -13.98 14.68 -5.48
CA MET A 91 -14.31 13.84 -4.33
C MET A 91 -15.59 13.01 -4.53
N SER A 92 -16.52 13.49 -5.35
CA SER A 92 -17.77 12.81 -5.70
C SER A 92 -17.63 11.78 -6.82
N ALA A 93 -16.50 11.75 -7.54
CA ALA A 93 -16.30 10.82 -8.65
C ALA A 93 -16.30 9.38 -8.13
N ARG A 94 -16.99 8.49 -8.87
CA ARG A 94 -16.96 7.05 -8.58
C ARG A 94 -15.60 6.49 -8.97
N VAL A 95 -15.04 5.65 -8.11
CA VAL A 95 -13.75 4.98 -8.37
C VAL A 95 -13.76 4.23 -9.71
N GLY A 96 -14.86 3.57 -10.05
CA GLY A 96 -14.99 2.80 -11.30
C GLY A 96 -14.97 3.65 -12.57
N THR A 97 -15.18 4.97 -12.48
CA THR A 97 -15.15 5.89 -13.64
C THR A 97 -13.79 6.58 -13.80
N LEU A 98 -12.84 6.34 -12.90
CA LEU A 98 -11.52 6.96 -12.93
C LEU A 98 -10.64 6.32 -14.00
N SER A 99 -9.81 7.15 -14.66
CA SER A 99 -8.75 6.62 -15.53
C SER A 99 -7.76 5.77 -14.74
N GLY A 100 -6.94 4.97 -15.43
CA GLY A 100 -5.89 4.18 -14.79
C GLY A 100 -4.94 5.04 -13.95
N GLY A 101 -4.57 6.23 -14.44
CA GLY A 101 -3.74 7.19 -13.70
C GLY A 101 -4.44 7.77 -12.47
N GLN A 102 -5.71 8.15 -12.58
CA GLN A 102 -6.47 8.69 -11.45
C GLN A 102 -6.72 7.64 -10.37
N SER A 103 -7.04 6.40 -10.78
CA SER A 103 -7.12 5.28 -9.84
C SER A 103 -5.78 5.03 -9.13
N THR A 104 -4.64 5.22 -9.83
CA THR A 104 -3.31 5.10 -9.20
C THR A 104 -3.12 6.15 -8.12
N ARG A 105 -3.50 7.40 -8.39
CA ARG A 105 -3.42 8.50 -7.41
C ARG A 105 -4.30 8.24 -6.19
N VAL A 106 -5.53 7.76 -6.37
CA VAL A 106 -6.40 7.36 -5.23
C VAL A 106 -5.75 6.28 -4.38
N ALA A 107 -5.15 5.27 -5.02
CA ALA A 107 -4.43 4.22 -4.29
C ALA A 107 -3.22 4.78 -3.53
N PHE A 108 -2.47 5.70 -4.11
CA PHE A 108 -1.39 6.41 -3.41
C PHE A 108 -1.88 7.27 -2.25
N ALA A 109 -3.00 8.00 -2.43
CA ALA A 109 -3.60 8.80 -1.38
C ALA A 109 -3.93 7.92 -0.16
N LEU A 110 -4.55 6.75 -0.37
CA LEU A 110 -4.79 5.77 0.70
C LEU A 110 -3.50 5.31 1.39
N ALA A 111 -2.48 4.97 0.60
CA ALA A 111 -1.28 4.37 1.14
C ALA A 111 -0.37 5.37 1.87
N LEU A 112 -0.24 6.60 1.37
CA LEU A 112 0.56 7.66 1.99
C LEU A 112 -0.09 8.20 3.25
N SER A 113 -1.42 8.33 3.24
CA SER A 113 -2.18 8.88 4.38
C SER A 113 -2.19 7.96 5.58
N LYS A 114 -1.91 6.67 5.40
CA LYS A 114 -1.70 5.72 6.50
C LYS A 114 -0.40 5.99 7.31
N ARG A 115 0.50 6.85 6.80
CA ARG A 115 1.88 7.03 7.30
C ARG A 115 2.60 5.70 7.59
N PRO A 116 2.67 4.80 6.60
CA PRO A 116 3.36 3.55 6.80
C PRO A 116 4.86 3.81 6.96
N ARG A 117 5.51 3.05 7.84
CA ARG A 117 6.98 2.96 7.85
C ARG A 117 7.51 2.23 6.61
N LEU A 118 6.62 1.57 5.87
CA LEU A 118 6.92 0.71 4.74
C LEU A 118 5.85 0.80 3.64
N LEU A 119 6.20 1.28 2.44
CA LEU A 119 5.27 1.34 1.30
C LEU A 119 5.75 0.43 0.17
N SER A 120 4.94 -0.56 -0.21
CA SER A 120 5.23 -1.46 -1.34
C SER A 120 4.24 -1.32 -2.51
N TRP A 121 4.67 -0.78 -3.65
CA TRP A 121 3.85 -0.55 -4.85
C TRP A 121 4.39 -1.20 -6.13
N THR A 122 3.81 -2.32 -6.56
CA THR A 122 4.27 -2.97 -7.80
C THR A 122 3.68 -2.30 -9.04
N ASN A 123 4.42 -1.38 -9.63
CA ASN A 123 4.38 -1.05 -11.05
C ASN A 123 5.77 -0.56 -11.48
N ARG A 124 6.11 -0.72 -12.77
CA ARG A 124 7.42 -0.38 -13.36
C ARG A 124 8.04 0.86 -12.70
N TRP A 125 9.14 0.63 -11.97
CA TRP A 125 9.96 1.55 -11.18
C TRP A 125 9.44 2.01 -9.80
N LEU A 126 10.26 1.67 -8.79
CA LEU A 126 10.38 2.19 -7.42
C LEU A 126 9.35 1.76 -6.35
N ILE A 127 9.87 0.97 -5.40
CA ILE A 127 9.27 0.59 -4.11
C ILE A 127 10.36 0.65 -3.04
N SER A 128 10.08 1.18 -1.84
CA SER A 128 11.02 1.21 -0.72
C SER A 128 10.52 0.40 0.47
N ILE A 129 11.16 -0.75 0.73
CA ILE A 129 10.99 -1.54 1.94
C ILE A 129 12.25 -1.38 2.82
N ARG A 130 12.15 -0.84 4.04
CA ARG A 130 13.25 -0.74 5.00
C ARG A 130 13.43 -2.09 5.71
N TRP A 131 14.41 -2.87 5.27
CA TRP A 131 14.89 -4.06 5.98
C TRP A 131 15.94 -3.61 7.01
N CYS A 132 15.69 -3.81 8.30
CA CYS A 132 16.73 -3.71 9.32
C CYS A 132 17.29 -5.12 9.52
N ALA A 133 18.42 -5.39 8.86
CA ALA A 133 19.30 -6.48 9.22
C ALA A 133 19.84 -6.18 10.62
N GLY A 134 19.38 -6.92 11.63
CA GLY A 134 20.08 -6.98 12.91
C GLY A 134 21.39 -7.76 12.73
N ARG A 135 22.47 -7.22 13.29
CA ARG A 135 23.68 -7.97 13.61
C ARG A 135 23.37 -9.16 14.50
#